data_AF-X1D720-F1
#
_entry.id   AF-X1D720-F1
#
_cell.length_a   1.000
_cell.length_b   1.000
_cell.length_c   1.000
_cell.angle_alpha   90.00
_cell.angle_beta   90.00
_cell.angle_gamma   90.00
#
_symmetry.space_group_name_H-M   'P 1'
#
loop_
_entity.id
_entity.type
_entity.pdbx_description
1 polymer ?
#
loop_
_entity_poly.entity_id
_entity_poly.type
_entity_poly.pdbx_seq_one_letter_code
_entity_poly.pdbx_strand_id
1 'polypeptide(L)' 'GEKLCEELVAKSERTEATWHEKILLIKPNQVDVKELRERVTELESLAAKEDIQGVTKKIKEIVPEFNHQI' A
#
# COMPACT_ATOMS: atom_id res chain seq x y z
N GLY A 1 -6.46 -8.56 -11.90
CA GLY A 1 -5.06 -8.10 -11.81
C GLY A 1 -4.84 -6.74 -12.44
N GLU A 2 -5.35 -6.50 -13.65
CA GLU A 2 -5.27 -5.18 -14.30
C GLU A 2 -6.48 -4.30 -13.94
N LYS A 3 -6.23 -2.99 -13.71
CA LYS A 3 -7.28 -1.98 -13.57
C LYS A 3 -7.52 -1.30 -14.91
N LEU A 4 -8.81 -1.00 -15.20
CA LEU A 4 -9.20 -0.27 -16.41
C LEU A 4 -8.86 1.23 -16.32
N CYS A 5 -8.89 1.79 -15.11
CA CYS A 5 -8.51 3.16 -14.82
C CYS A 5 -7.68 3.20 -13.53
N GLU A 6 -6.54 3.87 -13.58
CA GLU A 6 -5.70 4.12 -12.41
C GLU A 6 -6.25 5.28 -11.57
N GLU A 7 -6.00 5.21 -10.28
CA GLU A 7 -6.29 6.30 -9.35
C GLU A 7 -5.17 7.34 -9.44
N LEU A 8 -5.52 8.62 -9.59
CA LEU A 8 -4.52 9.71 -9.65
C LEU A 8 -3.85 9.97 -8.28
N VAL A 9 -4.58 9.71 -7.19
CA VAL A 9 -4.14 9.80 -5.79
C VAL A 9 -4.93 8.75 -5.00
N ALA A 10 -4.31 8.08 -4.02
CA ALA A 10 -5.02 7.11 -3.20
C ALA A 10 -6.10 7.79 -2.34
N LYS A 11 -7.19 7.08 -2.00
CA LYS A 11 -8.32 7.67 -1.25
C LYS A 11 -7.92 8.13 0.15
N SER A 12 -6.94 7.48 0.76
CA SER A 12 -6.42 7.83 2.08
C SER A 12 -5.47 9.03 2.06
N GLU A 13 -4.96 9.42 0.89
CA GLU A 13 -3.94 10.45 0.74
C GLU A 13 -4.58 11.83 0.52
N ARG A 14 -4.11 12.82 1.29
CA ARG A 14 -4.54 14.22 1.10
C ARG A 14 -3.53 14.94 0.23
N THR A 15 -4.03 15.75 -0.70
CA THR A 15 -3.23 16.66 -1.50
C THR A 15 -3.31 18.08 -0.96
N GLU A 16 -2.19 18.78 -0.94
CA GLU A 16 -2.10 20.21 -0.67
C GLU A 16 -1.53 20.93 -1.90
N ALA A 17 -2.15 22.05 -2.26
CA ALA A 17 -1.66 22.88 -3.34
C ALA A 17 -0.33 23.53 -2.96
N THR A 18 0.57 23.64 -3.94
CA THR A 18 1.77 24.47 -3.81
C THR A 18 1.52 25.87 -4.38
N TRP A 19 2.55 26.73 -4.34
CA TRP A 19 2.56 28.01 -5.04
C TRP A 19 2.39 27.88 -6.56
N HIS A 20 2.67 26.71 -7.14
CA HIS A 20 2.54 26.45 -8.57
C HIS A 20 1.26 25.63 -8.85
N GLU A 21 0.43 26.12 -9.76
CA GLU A 21 -0.92 25.58 -10.05
C GLU A 21 -0.94 24.10 -10.47
N LYS A 22 0.17 23.60 -11.03
CA LYS A 22 0.30 22.21 -11.51
C LYS A 22 1.01 21.26 -10.56
N ILE A 23 1.43 21.72 -9.37
CA ILE A 23 2.21 20.92 -8.43
C ILE A 23 1.42 20.76 -7.13
N LEU A 24 1.17 19.50 -6.76
CA LEU A 24 0.46 19.08 -5.55
C LEU A 24 1.44 18.33 -4.63
N LEU A 25 1.33 18.57 -3.32
CA LEU A 25 2.04 17.82 -2.29
C LEU A 25 1.10 16.74 -1.73
N ILE A 26 1.49 15.48 -1.83
CA ILE A 26 0.79 14.39 -1.18
C ILE A 26 1.35 14.25 0.24
N LYS A 27 0.46 14.24 1.24
CA LYS A 27 0.84 13.93 2.61
C LYS A 27 0.72 12.43 2.85
N PRO A 28 1.85 11.71 3.01
CA PRO A 28 1.81 10.28 3.29
C PRO A 28 1.26 10.04 4.70
N ASN A 29 0.66 8.87 4.88
CA ASN A 29 0.32 8.40 6.21
C ASN A 29 1.60 8.16 7.03
N GLN A 30 1.57 8.51 8.32
CA GLN A 30 2.66 8.13 9.21
C GLN A 30 2.67 6.62 9.39
N VAL A 31 3.84 6.02 9.19
CA VAL A 31 4.08 4.59 9.37
C VAL A 31 5.22 4.43 10.36
N ASP A 32 5.04 3.52 11.32
CA ASP A 32 6.13 3.07 12.16
C ASP A 32 7.04 2.15 11.33
N VAL A 33 8.28 2.60 11.10
CA VAL A 33 9.27 1.89 10.28
C VAL A 33 9.65 0.55 10.88
N LYS A 34 9.70 0.45 12.22
CA LYS A 34 10.05 -0.81 12.89
C LYS A 34 8.92 -1.81 12.72
N GLU A 35 7.68 -1.38 12.95
CA GLU A 35 6.50 -2.21 12.76
C GLU A 35 6.38 -2.68 11.30
N LEU A 36 6.58 -1.78 10.33
CA LEU A 36 6.53 -2.13 8.92
C LEU A 36 7.59 -3.19 8.57
N ARG A 37 8.81 -3.04 9.10
CA ARG A 37 9.90 -4.00 8.85
C ARG A 37 9.57 -5.39 9.40
N GLU A 38 8.98 -5.47 10.59
CA GLU A 38 8.54 -6.73 11.19
C GLU A 38 7.46 -7.40 10.32
N ARG A 39 6.45 -6.63 9.88
CA ARG A 39 5.38 -7.13 9.00
C ARG A 39 5.91 -7.61 7.64
N VAL A 40 6.90 -6.92 7.06
CA VAL A 40 7.55 -7.34 5.81
C VAL A 40 8.34 -8.63 5.98
N THR A 41 9.06 -8.78 7.10
CA THR A 41 9.82 -10.02 7.40
C THR A 41 8.89 -11.23 7.52
N GLU A 42 7.71 -11.06 8.11
CA GLU A 42 6.68 -12.09 8.18
C GLU A 42 6.12 -12.43 6.80
N LEU A 43 5.91 -11.41 5.95
CA LEU A 43 5.46 -11.59 4.57
C LEU A 43 6.47 -12.42 3.75
N GLU A 44 7.77 -12.12 3.86
CA GLU A 44 8.85 -12.89 3.22
C GLU A 44 8.82 -14.36 3.66
N SER A 45 8.58 -14.60 4.95
CA SER A 45 8.50 -15.94 5.51
C SER A 45 7.29 -16.73 4.99
N LEU A 46 6.15 -16.07 4.76
CA LEU A 46 4.96 -16.69 4.16
C LEU A 46 5.17 -16.98 2.67
N ALA A 47 5.80 -16.05 1.95
CA ALA A 47 6.14 -16.23 0.54
C ALA A 47 7.12 -17.39 0.33
N ALA A 48 8.14 -17.52 1.18
CA ALA A 48 9.10 -18.62 1.15
C ALA A 48 8.45 -20.00 1.39
N LYS A 49 7.27 -20.05 2.02
CA LYS A 49 6.48 -21.26 2.25
C LYS A 49 5.43 -21.52 1.17
N GLU A 50 5.40 -20.69 0.12
CA GLU A 50 4.38 -20.73 -0.94
C GLU A 50 2.93 -20.62 -0.42
N ASP A 51 2.75 -19.99 0.75
CA ASP A 51 1.42 -19.78 1.36
C ASP A 51 0.74 -18.57 0.71
N ILE A 52 0.15 -18.78 -0.47
CA ILE A 52 -0.51 -17.75 -1.27
C ILE A 52 -1.64 -17.06 -0.49
N GLN A 53 -2.39 -17.81 0.32
CA GLN A 53 -3.48 -17.25 1.13
C GLN A 53 -2.93 -16.39 2.27
N GLY A 54 -1.90 -16.86 2.97
CA GLY A 54 -1.18 -16.11 3.99
C GLY A 54 -0.57 -14.83 3.44
N VAL A 55 0.09 -14.90 2.29
CA VAL A 55 0.66 -13.74 1.57
C VAL A 55 -0.43 -12.72 1.23
N THR A 56 -1.52 -13.16 0.60
CA THR A 56 -2.62 -12.25 0.22
C THR A 56 -3.25 -11.57 1.44
N LYS A 57 -3.43 -12.33 2.53
CA LYS A 57 -3.95 -11.79 3.79
C LYS A 57 -2.98 -10.78 4.41
N LYS A 58 -1.68 -11.09 4.43
CA LYS A 58 -0.66 -10.23 5.04
C LYS A 58 -0.45 -8.94 4.25
N ILE A 59 -0.50 -8.99 2.92
CA ILE A 59 -0.49 -7.78 2.08
C ILE A 59 -1.71 -6.92 2.39
N LYS A 60 -2.90 -7.49 2.54
CA LYS A 60 -4.11 -6.75 2.89
C LYS A 60 -4.07 -6.15 4.30
N GLU A 61 -3.33 -6.73 5.23
CA GLU A 61 -3.08 -6.16 6.56
C GLU A 61 -2.11 -4.96 6.50
N ILE A 62 -1.04 -5.07 5.69
CA ILE A 62 -0.05 -4.00 5.53
C ILE A 62 -0.62 -2.84 4.70
N VAL A 63 -1.37 -3.17 3.64
CA VAL A 63 -1.99 -2.23 2.72
C VAL A 63 -3.50 -2.54 2.66
N PRO A 64 -4.31 -1.95 3.55
CA PRO A 64 -5.76 -2.22 3.61
C PRO A 64 -6.52 -1.92 2.32
N GLU A 65 -6.00 -0.99 1.52
CA GLU A 65 -6.56 -0.60 0.21
C GLU A 65 -6.23 -1.62 -0.89
N PHE A 66 -5.39 -2.63 -0.60
CA PHE A 66 -5.07 -3.69 -1.54
C PHE A 66 -6.29 -4.54 -1.86
N ASN A 67 -6.72 -4.45 -3.12
CA ASN A 67 -7.78 -5.28 -3.67
C ASN A 67 -7.18 -6.23 -4.69
N HIS A 68 -7.00 -7.48 -4.28
CA HIS A 68 -6.71 -8.57 -5.20
C HIS A 68 -8.00 -8.92 -5.96
N GLN A 69 -8.17 -8.34 -7.14
CA GLN A 69 -9.20 -8.77 -8.08
C GLN A 69 -8.73 -10.08 -8.73
N ILE A 70 -9.33 -11.18 -8.27
CA ILE A 70 -9.39 -12.47 -8.98
C ILE A 70 -10.55 -12.38 -9.96
#